data_AF-A0A5J4KDP4-F1
#
_entry.id   AF-A0A5J4KDP4-F1
#
_cell.length_a   1.000
_cell.length_b   1.000
_cell.length_c   1.000
_cell.angle_alpha   90.00
_cell.angle_beta   90.00
_cell.angle_gamma   90.00
#
_symmetry.space_group_name_H-M   'P 1'
#
loop_
_entity.id
_entity.type
_entity.pdbx_description
1 polymer ?
#
loop_
_entity_poly.entity_id
_entity_poly.type
_entity_poly.pdbx_seq_one_letter_code
_entity_poly.pdbx_strand_id
1 'polypeptide(L)' 'MAETQEQWYNRQAIEQLAQHIPFERDLACKAELIEMLRGLVLRHGRGMDPELFGFEARNELVRLGLWNRIG' A
#
# COMPACT_ATOMS: atom_id res chain seq x y z
N MET A 1 -9.43 7.38 -17.38
CA MET A 1 -8.15 7.09 -18.06
C MET A 1 -7.73 5.70 -17.62
N ALA A 2 -7.24 4.85 -18.53
CA ALA A 2 -6.74 3.54 -18.14
C ALA A 2 -5.46 3.70 -17.31
N GLU A 3 -5.33 2.95 -16.22
CA GLU A 3 -4.12 2.87 -15.39
C GLU A 3 -2.91 2.49 -16.26
N THR A 4 -1.78 3.17 -16.14
CA THR A 4 -0.56 2.75 -16.84
C THR A 4 -0.02 1.46 -16.21
N GLN A 5 0.77 0.69 -16.97
CA GLN A 5 1.36 -0.53 -16.45
C GLN A 5 2.24 -0.28 -15.19
N GLU A 6 2.96 0.83 -15.15
CA GLU A 6 3.76 1.21 -13.98
C GLU A 6 2.88 1.56 -12.76
N GLN A 7 1.78 2.28 -12.97
CA GLN A 7 0.81 2.57 -11.91
C GLN A 7 0.20 1.28 -11.36
N TRP A 8 -0.17 0.36 -12.25
CA TRP A 8 -0.69 -0.95 -11.89
C TRP A 8 0.30 -1.74 -11.04
N TYR A 9 1.58 -1.81 -11.45
CA TYR A 9 2.61 -2.51 -10.67
C TYR A 9 2.80 -1.90 -9.29
N ASN A 10 2.87 -0.58 -9.20
CA ASN A 10 3.04 0.11 -7.92
C ASN A 10 1.82 -0.10 -7.00
N ARG A 11 0.61 -0.07 -7.56
CA ARG A 11 -0.62 -0.34 -6.81
C ARG A 11 -0.62 -1.77 -6.27
N GLN A 12 -0.28 -2.75 -7.11
CA GLN A 12 -0.18 -4.15 -6.69
C GLN A 12 0.89 -4.37 -5.62
N ALA A 13 2.03 -3.70 -5.70
CA ALA A 13 3.06 -3.78 -4.66
C ALA A 13 2.56 -3.22 -3.31
N ILE A 14 1.88 -2.08 -3.32
CA ILE A 14 1.26 -1.49 -2.11
C ILE A 14 0.20 -2.44 -1.54
N GLU A 15 -0.67 -2.98 -2.39
CA GLU A 15 -1.75 -3.87 -1.99
C GLU A 15 -1.23 -5.17 -1.35
N GLN A 16 -0.28 -5.85 -1.98
CA GLN A 16 0.30 -7.08 -1.45
C GLN A 16 1.04 -6.84 -0.12
N LEU A 17 1.80 -5.75 -0.01
CA LEU A 17 2.48 -5.41 1.25
C LEU A 17 1.49 -5.10 2.37
N ALA A 18 0.46 -4.31 2.09
CA ALA A 18 -0.57 -3.98 3.07
C ALA A 18 -1.35 -5.22 3.54
N GLN A 19 -1.59 -6.20 2.65
CA GLN A 19 -2.21 -7.48 3.02
C GLN A 19 -1.29 -8.38 3.84
N HIS A 20 0.03 -8.33 3.61
CA HIS A 20 1.01 -9.19 4.29
C HIS A 20 1.39 -8.69 5.69
N ILE A 21 1.64 -7.38 5.87
CA ILE A 21 2.14 -6.78 7.12
C ILE A 21 1.38 -7.20 8.38
N PRO A 22 0.03 -7.30 8.40
CA PRO A 22 -0.70 -7.75 9.58
C PRO A 22 -0.25 -9.11 10.11
N PHE A 23 0.14 -10.02 9.23
CA PHE A 23 0.50 -11.40 9.55
C PHE A 23 1.99 -11.62 9.81
N GLU A 24 2.84 -10.64 9.50
CA GLU A 24 4.27 -10.71 9.83
C GLU A 24 4.46 -10.76 11.35
N ARG A 25 5.21 -11.79 11.80
CA ARG A 25 5.45 -12.09 13.22
C ARG A 25 6.81 -11.57 13.69
N ASP A 26 7.78 -11.49 12.79
CA ASP A 26 9.06 -10.88 13.12
C ASP A 26 8.89 -9.36 13.18
N LEU A 27 9.12 -8.78 14.36
CA LEU A 27 8.93 -7.35 14.59
C LEU A 27 9.91 -6.47 13.79
N ALA A 28 11.14 -6.95 13.57
CA ALA A 28 12.12 -6.23 12.77
C ALA A 28 11.70 -6.23 11.30
N CYS A 29 11.37 -7.40 10.76
CA CYS A 29 10.84 -7.54 9.39
C CYS A 29 9.59 -6.68 9.19
N LYS A 30 8.64 -6.74 10.14
CA LYS A 30 7.39 -5.96 10.07
C LYS A 30 7.65 -4.47 10.01
N ALA A 31 8.61 -3.96 10.78
CA ALA A 31 8.98 -2.55 10.75
C ALA A 31 9.56 -2.15 9.38
N GLU A 32 10.45 -2.97 8.82
CA GLU A 32 11.01 -2.74 7.48
C GLU A 32 9.92 -2.71 6.40
N LEU A 33 9.00 -3.68 6.43
CA LEU A 33 7.88 -3.74 5.48
C LEU A 33 6.96 -2.52 5.59
N ILE A 34 6.70 -2.01 6.80
CA ILE A 34 5.92 -0.78 7.01
C ILE A 34 6.63 0.44 6.39
N GLU A 35 7.94 0.56 6.56
CA GLU A 35 8.70 1.67 5.96
C GLU A 35 8.78 1.55 4.43
N MET A 36 8.90 0.33 3.90
CA MET A 36 8.81 0.07 2.45
C MET A 36 7.44 0.49 1.89
N LEU A 37 6.35 0.06 2.56
CA LEU A 37 4.98 0.43 2.18
C LEU A 37 4.79 1.95 2.21
N ARG A 38 5.25 2.62 3.27
CA ARG A 38 5.20 4.09 3.39
C ARG A 38 5.94 4.76 2.22
N GLY A 39 7.13 4.28 1.88
CA GLY A 39 7.90 4.80 0.75
C GLY A 39 7.17 4.66 -0.59
N LEU A 40 6.52 3.53 -0.84
CA LEU A 40 5.73 3.30 -2.06
C LEU A 40 4.51 4.23 -2.12
N VAL A 41 3.74 4.32 -1.03
CA VAL A 41 2.56 5.19 -0.97
C VAL A 41 2.93 6.66 -1.16
N LEU A 42 4.00 7.13 -0.52
CA LEU A 42 4.41 8.54 -0.64
C LEU A 42 4.90 8.90 -2.06
N ARG A 43 5.55 7.97 -2.76
CA ARG A 43 6.07 8.20 -4.11
C ARG A 43 5.02 8.01 -5.20
N HIS A 44 4.16 7.01 -5.06
CA HIS A 44 3.29 6.54 -6.16
C HIS A 44 1.79 6.62 -5.84
N GLY A 45 1.39 6.89 -4.60
CA GLY A 45 -0.02 6.89 -4.20
C GLY A 45 -0.87 7.99 -4.84
N ARG A 46 -0.25 9.13 -5.19
CA ARG A 46 -0.94 10.22 -5.91
C ARG A 46 -1.30 9.77 -7.32
N GLY A 47 -2.58 9.84 -7.68
CA GLY A 47 -3.10 9.41 -8.97
C GLY A 47 -3.44 7.92 -9.05
N MET A 48 -3.35 7.17 -7.96
CA MET A 48 -3.95 5.84 -7.86
C MET A 48 -5.43 5.97 -7.53
N ASP A 49 -6.26 5.11 -8.12
CA ASP A 49 -7.67 5.01 -7.76
C ASP A 49 -7.83 4.21 -6.46
N PRO A 50 -8.31 4.83 -5.35
CA PRO A 50 -8.49 4.13 -4.09
C PRO A 50 -9.52 2.99 -4.17
N GLU A 51 -10.48 3.03 -5.11
CA GLU A 51 -11.51 1.99 -5.25
C GLU A 51 -10.94 0.67 -5.78
N LEU A 52 -9.72 0.68 -6.33
CA LEU A 52 -9.03 -0.50 -6.83
C LEU A 52 -8.31 -1.30 -5.74
N PHE A 53 -8.32 -0.85 -4.49
CA PHE A 53 -7.72 -1.57 -3.36
C PHE A 53 -8.75 -2.48 -2.67
N GLY A 54 -8.36 -3.72 -2.42
CA GLY A 54 -9.13 -4.67 -1.62
C GLY A 54 -9.34 -4.22 -0.17
N PHE A 55 -10.33 -4.83 0.48
CA PHE A 55 -10.75 -4.48 1.84
C PHE A 55 -9.62 -4.60 2.87
N GLU A 56 -8.83 -5.68 2.84
CA GLU A 56 -7.73 -5.88 3.80
C GLU A 56 -6.65 -4.79 3.65
N ALA A 57 -6.24 -4.52 2.41
CA ALA A 57 -5.23 -3.50 2.12
C ALA A 57 -5.69 -2.11 2.57
N ARG A 58 -6.94 -1.75 2.27
CA ARG A 58 -7.53 -0.49 2.71
C ARG A 58 -7.49 -0.34 4.24
N ASN A 59 -7.91 -1.36 4.98
CA ASN A 59 -7.93 -1.28 6.44
C ASN A 59 -6.52 -1.12 7.01
N GLU A 60 -5.53 -1.81 6.46
CA GLU A 60 -4.15 -1.67 6.90
C GLU A 60 -3.59 -0.27 6.58
N LEU A 61 -3.85 0.24 5.38
CA LEU A 61 -3.46 1.59 4.97
C LEU A 61 -4.12 2.66 5.85
N VAL A 62 -5.37 2.45 6.29
CA VAL A 62 -6.05 3.32 7.28
C VAL A 62 -5.39 3.21 8.65
N ARG A 63 -5.14 1.98 9.14
CA ARG A 63 -4.48 1.73 10.43
C ARG A 63 -3.10 2.39 10.53
N LEU A 64 -2.38 2.43 9.41
CA LEU A 64 -1.06 3.04 9.30
C LEU A 64 -1.11 4.56 8.97
N GLY A 65 -2.30 5.14 8.77
CA GLY A 65 -2.46 6.56 8.43
C GLY A 65 -1.99 6.92 7.01
N LEU A 66 -1.85 5.95 6.13
CA LEU A 66 -1.37 6.09 4.76
C LEU A 66 -2.50 6.30 3.75
N TRP A 67 -3.74 5.93 4.09
CA TRP A 67 -4.88 5.98 3.18
C TRP A 67 -5.12 7.35 2.54
N ASN A 68 -4.97 8.43 3.31
CA ASN A 68 -5.17 9.81 2.83
C ASN A 68 -4.11 10.28 1.82
N ARG A 69 -3.16 9.42 1.44
CA ARG A 69 -2.12 9.69 0.44
C ARG A 69 -2.37 8.96 -0.89
N ILE A 70 -3.44 8.18 -0.98
CA ILE A 70 -3.88 7.49 -2.19
C ILE A 70 -5.01 8.30 -2.83
N GLY A 71 -4.88 8.62 -4.12
CA GLY A 71 -5.74 9.56 -4.84
C GLY A 71 -4.97 10.73 -5.39
#